data_AF-A0A9D2T8J8-F1
#
_entry.id   AF-A0A9D2T8J8-F1
#
_cell.length_a   1.000
_cell.length_b   1.000
_cell.length_c   1.000
_cell.angle_alpha   90.00
_cell.angle_beta   90.00
_cell.angle_gamma   90.00
#
_symmetry.space_group_name_H-M   'P 1'
#
loop_
_entity.id
_entity.type
_entity.pdbx_description
1 polymer ?
#
loop_
_entity_poly.entity_id
_entity_poly.type
_entity_poly.pdbx_seq_one_letter_code
_entity_poly.pdbx_strand_id
1 'polypeptide(L)'
;MKPWKLILVLVLLCSISVSVPVSASESGENARDILQVAYQNDIPQIAELAEEQYVEVVYDSRYDSSPIILPRAVPSSYDYYKTYRTGVTCKGSGQASSYLLDANITFYVNVFFKSTNAVGYESPVVTGVSGVYGATGYSSPSVKVTSWSAKKMTFKGTCKLKAGGTYTMTGTKTISLP
;
A
#
# COMPACT_ATOMS: atom_id res chain seq x y z
N MET A 1 -61.62 33.66 -18.95
CA MET A 1 -61.35 32.35 -18.32
C MET A 1 -60.27 32.55 -17.26
N LYS A 2 -60.52 32.13 -16.01
CA LYS A 2 -59.71 32.43 -14.81
C LYS A 2 -58.27 31.87 -14.87
N PRO A 3 -57.26 32.59 -14.31
CA PRO A 3 -55.83 32.24 -14.39
C PRO A 3 -55.41 31.00 -13.59
N TRP A 4 -56.35 30.26 -12.99
CA TRP A 4 -56.04 29.12 -12.12
C TRP A 4 -55.71 27.83 -12.89
N LYS A 5 -56.08 27.74 -14.19
CA LYS A 5 -55.84 26.52 -15.00
C LYS A 5 -54.41 26.41 -15.54
N LEU A 6 -53.64 27.49 -15.56
CA LEU A 6 -52.25 27.47 -16.04
C LEU A 6 -51.25 26.98 -14.98
N ILE A 7 -51.59 27.07 -13.70
CA ILE A 7 -50.70 26.65 -12.61
C ILE A 7 -50.65 25.13 -12.48
N LEU A 8 -51.74 24.43 -12.82
CA LEU A 8 -51.83 22.97 -12.73
C LEU A 8 -50.99 22.23 -13.77
N VAL A 9 -50.69 22.85 -14.91
CA VAL A 9 -49.80 22.25 -15.94
C VAL A 9 -48.33 22.43 -15.59
N LEU A 10 -47.97 23.51 -14.89
CA LEU A 10 -46.58 23.77 -14.50
C LEU A 10 -46.11 22.89 -13.33
N VAL A 11 -47.03 22.49 -12.43
CA VAL A 11 -46.70 21.63 -11.27
C VAL A 11 -46.58 20.16 -11.67
N LEU A 12 -47.23 19.72 -12.75
CA LEU A 12 -47.18 18.31 -13.20
C LEU A 12 -45.89 17.97 -13.99
N LEU A 13 -45.16 18.98 -14.49
CA LEU A 13 -43.91 18.80 -15.24
C LEU A 13 -42.65 18.84 -14.34
N CYS A 14 -42.79 19.16 -13.06
CA CYS A 14 -41.67 19.17 -12.09
C CYS A 14 -41.46 17.85 -11.35
N SER A 15 -42.28 16.82 -11.60
CA SER A 15 -42.28 15.56 -10.83
C SER A 15 -41.59 14.39 -11.52
N ILE A 16 -40.92 14.63 -12.66
CA ILE A 16 -40.08 13.62 -13.32
C ILE A 16 -38.61 14.04 -13.17
N SER A 17 -38.17 14.29 -11.94
CA SER A 17 -36.78 14.10 -11.58
C SER A 17 -36.55 12.60 -11.52
N VAL A 18 -36.24 12.02 -12.69
CA VAL A 18 -35.64 10.70 -12.76
C VAL A 18 -34.41 10.77 -11.86
N SER A 19 -34.46 10.07 -10.73
CA SER A 19 -33.31 9.78 -9.91
C SER A 19 -32.33 9.00 -10.77
N VAL A 20 -31.49 9.72 -11.52
CA VAL A 20 -30.30 9.13 -12.11
C VAL A 20 -29.48 8.69 -10.89
N PRO A 21 -29.17 7.40 -10.71
CA PRO A 21 -28.11 7.06 -9.79
C PRO A 21 -26.89 7.79 -10.34
N VAL A 22 -26.40 8.80 -9.60
CA VAL A 22 -25.04 9.30 -9.75
C VAL A 22 -24.17 8.09 -9.46
N SER A 23 -23.86 7.37 -10.52
CA SER A 23 -22.92 6.26 -10.49
C SER A 23 -21.59 6.93 -10.26
N ALA A 24 -20.98 6.65 -9.11
CA ALA A 24 -19.63 7.08 -8.78
C ALA A 24 -18.67 6.56 -9.85
N SER A 25 -18.44 7.35 -10.89
CA SER A 25 -17.52 7.05 -12.00
C SER A 25 -16.37 8.06 -12.08
N GLU A 26 -16.23 8.95 -11.10
CA GLU A 26 -15.18 9.97 -11.12
C GLU A 26 -13.82 9.46 -10.62
N SER A 27 -13.77 8.43 -9.77
CA SER A 27 -12.48 7.93 -9.25
C SER A 27 -11.73 7.03 -10.26
N GLY A 28 -12.45 6.35 -11.15
CA GLY A 28 -11.89 5.42 -12.13
C GLY A 28 -11.25 6.11 -13.33
N GLU A 29 -11.88 7.17 -13.85
CA GLU A 29 -11.36 7.95 -14.99
C GLU A 29 -10.10 8.73 -14.59
N ASN A 30 -10.12 9.41 -13.43
CA ASN A 30 -8.96 10.12 -12.90
C ASN A 30 -7.75 9.19 -12.65
N ALA A 31 -7.98 7.95 -12.20
CA ALA A 31 -6.90 6.99 -11.99
C ALA A 31 -6.23 6.56 -13.30
N ARG A 32 -7.01 6.41 -14.38
CA ARG A 32 -6.47 6.06 -15.71
C ARG A 32 -5.65 7.19 -16.29
N ASP A 33 -6.07 8.44 -16.10
CA ASP A 33 -5.29 9.61 -16.54
C ASP A 33 -3.96 9.70 -15.77
N ILE A 34 -3.99 9.46 -14.45
CA ILE A 34 -2.79 9.37 -13.61
C ILE A 34 -1.86 8.25 -14.10
N LEU A 35 -2.40 7.07 -14.44
CA LEU A 35 -1.62 5.98 -15.03
C LEU A 35 -1.01 6.36 -16.38
N GLN A 36 -1.78 6.96 -17.29
CA GLN A 36 -1.25 7.41 -18.59
C GLN A 36 -0.09 8.38 -18.42
N VAL A 37 -0.19 9.34 -17.48
CA VAL A 37 0.89 10.29 -17.22
C VAL A 37 2.08 9.61 -16.53
N ALA A 38 1.85 8.72 -15.56
CA ALA A 38 2.91 8.00 -14.86
C ALA A 38 3.73 7.11 -15.82
N TYR A 39 3.05 6.50 -16.80
CA TYR A 39 3.63 5.55 -17.74
C TYR A 39 3.86 6.14 -19.14
N GLN A 40 3.76 7.47 -19.32
CA GLN A 40 3.97 8.15 -20.60
C GLN A 40 3.17 7.55 -21.79
N ASN A 41 1.93 7.13 -21.53
CA ASN A 41 1.04 6.39 -22.46
C ASN A 41 1.46 4.95 -22.82
N ASP A 42 2.53 4.42 -22.21
CA ASP A 42 2.97 3.04 -22.36
C ASP A 42 2.54 2.21 -21.15
N ILE A 43 1.22 2.02 -20.99
CA ILE A 43 0.67 1.19 -19.92
C ILE A 43 0.89 -0.28 -20.32
N PRO A 44 1.74 -1.05 -19.61
CA PRO A 44 1.97 -2.45 -19.93
C PRO A 44 0.68 -3.26 -19.78
N GLN A 45 0.48 -4.30 -20.60
CA GLN A 45 -0.63 -5.24 -20.39
C GLN A 45 -0.51 -5.90 -19.00
N ILE A 46 -1.64 -5.90 -18.29
CA ILE A 46 -1.76 -6.31 -16.89
C ILE A 46 -1.26 -7.75 -16.71
N ALA A 47 -0.22 -7.93 -15.91
CA ALA A 47 -0.07 -9.16 -15.14
C ALA A 47 -0.86 -8.94 -13.85
N GLU A 48 -1.82 -9.82 -13.57
CA GLU A 48 -2.55 -9.82 -12.31
C GLU A 48 -1.53 -9.85 -11.17
N LEU A 49 -1.42 -8.77 -10.39
CA LEU A 49 -0.65 -8.84 -9.16
C LEU A 49 -1.41 -9.75 -8.23
N ALA A 50 -0.95 -10.99 -8.10
CA ALA A 50 -1.35 -11.83 -6.99
C ALA A 50 -1.11 -11.04 -5.70
N GLU A 51 -2.18 -10.82 -4.92
CA GLU A 51 -2.08 -10.34 -3.56
C GLU A 51 -1.31 -11.38 -2.73
N GLU A 52 0.01 -11.34 -2.77
CA GLU A 52 0.79 -12.06 -1.79
C GLU A 52 1.01 -11.13 -0.60
N GLN A 53 0.02 -11.16 0.31
CA GLN A 53 0.25 -10.81 1.71
C GLN A 53 1.22 -11.82 2.35
N TYR A 54 2.44 -11.88 1.85
CA TYR A 54 3.42 -12.85 2.29
C TYR A 54 4.30 -12.25 3.39
N VAL A 55 4.36 -12.98 4.49
CA VAL A 55 5.40 -12.81 5.51
C VAL A 55 6.16 -14.11 5.50
N GLU A 56 7.43 -14.04 5.14
CA GLU A 56 8.31 -15.19 5.04
C GLU A 56 9.44 -15.06 6.02
N VAL A 57 9.75 -16.14 6.73
CA VAL A 57 11.04 -16.27 7.39
C VAL A 57 12.01 -16.80 6.34
N VAL A 58 12.84 -15.91 5.80
CA VAL A 58 13.82 -16.24 4.75
C VAL A 58 15.17 -16.66 5.33
N TYR A 59 15.34 -16.51 6.64
CA TYR A 59 16.54 -16.90 7.37
C TYR A 59 16.23 -17.07 8.86
N ASP A 60 16.69 -18.15 9.46
CA ASP A 60 16.72 -18.44 10.90
C ASP A 60 18.14 -18.85 11.28
N SER A 61 18.81 -18.04 12.10
CA SER A 61 20.23 -18.23 12.43
C SER A 61 20.56 -19.52 13.17
N ARG A 62 19.56 -20.30 13.58
CA ARG A 62 19.75 -21.63 14.20
C ARG A 62 19.94 -22.74 13.18
N TYR A 63 19.41 -22.55 11.98
CA TYR A 63 19.30 -23.61 10.96
C TYR A 63 19.98 -23.23 9.65
N ASP A 64 19.99 -21.94 9.32
CA ASP A 64 20.51 -21.45 8.05
C ASP A 64 21.95 -20.92 8.19
N SER A 65 22.73 -21.10 7.12
CA SER A 65 24.16 -20.76 7.09
C SER A 65 24.46 -19.44 6.38
N SER A 66 23.56 -18.96 5.52
CA SER A 66 23.78 -17.82 4.63
C SER A 66 22.74 -16.71 4.88
N PRO A 67 23.06 -15.70 5.69
CA PRO A 67 22.12 -14.62 6.00
C PRO A 67 21.83 -13.74 4.79
N ILE A 68 20.55 -13.42 4.58
CA ILE A 68 20.09 -12.52 3.51
C ILE A 68 20.54 -11.07 3.79
N ILE A 69 20.42 -10.64 5.05
CA ILE A 69 20.96 -9.36 5.53
C ILE A 69 21.71 -9.60 6.84
N LEU A 70 22.99 -9.22 6.86
CA LEU A 70 23.83 -9.34 8.04
C LEU A 70 23.40 -8.35 9.14
N PRO A 71 23.26 -8.81 10.40
CA PRO A 71 23.05 -7.92 11.53
C PRO A 71 24.17 -6.88 11.65
N ARG A 72 23.80 -5.60 11.70
CA ARG A 72 24.69 -4.45 11.91
C ARG A 72 24.82 -4.09 13.39
N ALA A 73 23.73 -4.19 14.14
CA ALA A 73 23.68 -3.97 15.58
C ALA A 73 23.19 -5.24 16.27
N VAL A 74 24.11 -5.90 16.96
CA VAL A 74 23.84 -7.14 17.67
C VAL A 74 23.47 -6.80 19.12
N PRO A 75 22.24 -7.05 19.60
CA PRO A 75 21.89 -6.84 21.00
C PRO A 75 22.83 -7.63 21.91
N SER A 76 23.16 -7.08 23.08
CA SER A 76 24.08 -7.74 24.03
C SER A 76 23.58 -9.09 24.56
N SER A 77 22.29 -9.41 24.42
CA SER A 77 21.73 -10.71 24.81
C SER A 77 20.56 -11.11 23.90
N TYR A 78 20.81 -12.05 23.00
CA TYR A 78 19.82 -12.78 22.19
C TYR A 78 20.35 -14.20 21.93
N ASP A 79 19.45 -15.15 21.65
CA ASP A 79 19.79 -16.54 21.38
C ASP A 79 19.93 -16.82 19.89
N TYR A 80 19.06 -16.20 19.08
CA TYR A 80 19.04 -16.32 17.63
C TYR A 80 18.28 -15.14 17.00
N TYR A 81 18.43 -14.96 15.69
CA TYR A 81 17.65 -13.98 14.94
C TYR A 81 16.99 -14.62 13.73
N LYS A 82 15.90 -14.00 13.30
CA LYS A 82 15.20 -14.33 12.07
C LYS A 82 15.17 -13.13 11.16
N THR A 83 15.37 -13.35 9.87
CA THR A 83 15.10 -12.35 8.83
C THR A 83 13.73 -12.60 8.25
N TYR A 84 12.86 -11.60 8.34
CA TYR A 84 11.54 -11.62 7.72
C TYR A 84 11.60 -10.87 6.39
N ARG A 85 11.08 -11.48 5.32
CA ARG A 85 10.72 -10.80 4.08
C ARG A 85 9.23 -10.49 4.12
N THR A 86 8.88 -9.24 3.87
CA THR A 86 7.48 -8.81 3.87
C THR A 86 7.29 -7.55 3.02
N GLY A 87 6.06 -7.05 2.96
CA GLY A 87 5.73 -5.83 2.24
C GLY A 87 4.62 -5.01 2.88
N VAL A 88 4.63 -3.70 2.60
CA VAL A 88 3.56 -2.77 2.97
C VAL A 88 2.93 -2.23 1.70
N THR A 89 1.62 -2.47 1.53
CA THR A 89 0.81 -1.83 0.50
C THR A 89 0.51 -0.39 0.90
N CYS A 90 1.07 0.57 0.16
CA CYS A 90 0.89 1.99 0.33
C CYS A 90 -0.18 2.50 -0.63
N LYS A 91 -1.18 3.19 -0.08
CA LYS A 91 -2.31 3.75 -0.82
C LYS A 91 -2.21 5.26 -0.90
N GLY A 92 -2.69 5.82 -2.01
CA GLY A 92 -2.81 7.26 -2.19
C GLY A 92 -4.12 7.78 -1.60
N SER A 93 -4.26 9.09 -1.59
CA SER A 93 -5.49 9.77 -1.17
C SER A 93 -5.95 10.77 -2.23
N GLY A 94 -7.22 11.17 -2.17
CA GLY A 94 -7.82 12.08 -3.15
C GLY A 94 -7.72 11.51 -4.57
N GLN A 95 -7.10 12.26 -5.47
CA GLN A 95 -6.93 11.87 -6.87
C GLN A 95 -6.12 10.57 -7.05
N ALA A 96 -5.23 10.22 -6.11
CA ALA A 96 -4.44 9.00 -6.15
C ALA A 96 -5.05 7.83 -5.35
N SER A 97 -6.34 7.87 -4.99
CA SER A 97 -6.99 6.88 -4.10
C SER A 97 -7.38 5.55 -4.77
N SER A 98 -7.02 5.37 -6.05
CA SER A 98 -7.36 4.14 -6.79
C SER A 98 -6.45 2.98 -6.42
N TYR A 99 -7.04 1.79 -6.26
CA TYR A 99 -6.31 0.54 -6.03
C TYR A 99 -5.32 0.22 -7.15
N LEU A 100 -5.58 0.70 -8.37
CA LEU A 100 -4.68 0.56 -9.52
C LEU A 100 -3.34 1.29 -9.32
N LEU A 101 -3.30 2.24 -8.39
CA LEU A 101 -2.13 3.04 -8.03
C LEU A 101 -1.48 2.57 -6.73
N ASP A 102 -2.04 1.57 -6.04
CA ASP A 102 -1.46 1.02 -4.82
C ASP A 102 -0.04 0.50 -5.10
N ALA A 103 0.88 0.80 -4.20
CA ALA A 103 2.28 0.40 -4.32
C ALA A 103 2.65 -0.56 -3.20
N ASN A 104 3.24 -1.71 -3.53
CA ASN A 104 3.85 -2.59 -2.55
C ASN A 104 5.32 -2.20 -2.36
N ILE A 105 5.71 -1.86 -1.14
CA ILE A 105 7.12 -1.72 -0.75
C ILE A 105 7.57 -3.04 -0.15
N THR A 106 8.51 -3.74 -0.79
CA THR A 106 9.12 -4.97 -0.27
C THR A 106 10.38 -4.64 0.54
N PHE A 107 10.56 -5.32 1.67
CA PHE A 107 11.69 -5.10 2.56
C PHE A 107 12.04 -6.35 3.38
N TYR A 108 13.25 -6.33 3.94
CA TYR A 108 13.72 -7.28 4.93
C TYR A 108 13.83 -6.64 6.31
N VAL A 109 13.63 -7.42 7.37
CA VAL A 109 13.89 -6.99 8.75
C VAL A 109 14.46 -8.14 9.57
N ASN A 110 15.57 -7.86 10.26
CA ASN A 110 16.12 -8.76 11.27
C ASN A 110 15.41 -8.53 12.60
N VAL A 111 14.95 -9.62 13.23
CA VAL A 111 14.34 -9.62 14.55
C VAL A 111 15.10 -10.60 15.44
N PHE A 112 15.52 -10.12 16.60
CA PHE A 112 16.30 -10.87 17.57
C PHE A 112 15.38 -11.50 18.61
N PHE A 113 15.65 -12.75 18.97
CA PHE A 113 14.85 -13.54 19.90
C PHE A 113 15.68 -13.99 21.09
N LYS A 114 15.05 -14.00 22.25
CA LYS A 114 15.50 -14.71 23.44
C LYS A 114 14.42 -15.71 23.82
N SER A 115 14.75 -16.99 23.78
CA SER A 115 13.80 -18.10 23.77
C SER A 115 12.76 -17.89 22.66
N THR A 116 11.49 -17.79 23.00
CA THR A 116 10.39 -17.57 22.04
C THR A 116 9.94 -16.12 21.95
N ASN A 117 10.64 -15.17 22.57
CA ASN A 117 10.21 -13.78 22.62
C ASN A 117 11.13 -12.88 21.81
N ALA A 118 10.54 -12.01 20.97
CA ALA A 118 11.31 -10.97 20.33
C ALA A 118 11.83 -9.97 21.38
N VAL A 119 13.12 -9.66 21.30
CA VAL A 119 13.83 -8.76 22.24
C VAL A 119 14.46 -7.55 21.55
N GLY A 120 14.43 -7.51 20.22
CA GLY A 120 14.90 -6.38 19.45
C GLY A 120 14.72 -6.61 17.95
N TYR A 121 15.02 -5.58 17.18
CA TYR A 121 14.98 -5.62 15.72
C TYR A 121 15.96 -4.59 15.15
N GLU A 122 16.28 -4.73 13.88
CA GLU A 122 17.03 -3.71 13.13
C GLU A 122 16.11 -2.89 12.24
N SER A 123 16.53 -1.68 11.86
CA SER A 123 15.78 -0.88 10.89
C SER A 123 15.55 -1.67 9.60
N PRO A 124 14.30 -1.70 9.07
CA PRO A 124 13.98 -2.39 7.83
C PRO A 124 14.86 -1.96 6.66
N VAL A 125 15.24 -2.91 5.81
CA VAL A 125 16.00 -2.69 4.58
C VAL A 125 15.06 -2.84 3.40
N VAL A 126 14.70 -1.71 2.78
CA VAL A 126 13.85 -1.68 1.57
C VAL A 126 14.61 -2.23 0.38
N THR A 127 13.98 -3.11 -0.39
CA THR A 127 14.57 -3.73 -1.58
C THR A 127 13.79 -3.49 -2.86
N GLY A 128 12.54 -3.01 -2.77
CA GLY A 128 11.78 -2.65 -3.96
C GLY A 128 10.50 -1.88 -3.66
N VAL A 129 9.99 -1.22 -4.68
CA VAL A 129 8.64 -0.65 -4.72
C VAL A 129 8.03 -0.86 -6.10
N SER A 130 6.81 -1.37 -6.15
CA SER A 130 6.09 -1.60 -7.41
C SER A 130 4.58 -1.55 -7.21
N GLY A 131 3.84 -1.09 -8.21
CA GLY A 131 2.38 -1.19 -8.29
C GLY A 131 1.95 -2.19 -9.36
N VAL A 132 0.65 -2.19 -9.69
CA VAL A 132 0.01 -3.13 -10.65
C VAL A 132 0.68 -3.12 -12.03
N TYR A 133 1.20 -1.97 -12.44
CA TYR A 133 1.80 -1.76 -13.76
C TYR A 133 3.34 -1.69 -13.72
N GLY A 134 3.95 -2.07 -12.59
CA GLY A 134 5.40 -2.05 -12.38
C GLY A 134 5.88 -0.92 -11.47
N ALA A 135 7.17 -0.62 -11.54
CA ALA A 135 7.84 0.32 -10.64
C ALA A 135 7.81 1.79 -11.12
N THR A 136 7.43 2.03 -12.37
CA THR A 136 7.49 3.37 -12.99
C THR A 136 6.62 4.37 -12.23
N GLY A 137 7.15 5.59 -12.05
CA GLY A 137 6.48 6.67 -11.33
C GLY A 137 6.59 6.59 -9.81
N TYR A 138 6.95 5.44 -9.22
CA TYR A 138 7.17 5.30 -7.78
C TYR A 138 8.61 5.64 -7.38
N SER A 139 8.77 6.31 -6.25
CA SER A 139 10.08 6.74 -5.76
C SER A 139 10.11 6.92 -4.24
N SER A 140 11.32 7.07 -3.71
CA SER A 140 11.59 7.32 -2.29
C SER A 140 10.86 6.36 -1.33
N PRO A 141 10.92 5.04 -1.55
CA PRO A 141 10.28 4.10 -0.65
C PRO A 141 11.00 4.11 0.71
N SER A 142 10.22 4.10 1.78
CA SER A 142 10.71 4.07 3.15
C SER A 142 9.77 3.22 4.01
N VAL A 143 10.36 2.46 4.91
CA VAL A 143 9.62 1.66 5.89
C VAL A 143 10.24 1.89 7.25
N LYS A 144 9.38 2.12 8.25
CA LYS A 144 9.77 2.21 9.65
C LYS A 144 8.89 1.32 10.53
N VAL A 145 9.48 0.78 11.58
CA VAL A 145 8.70 0.13 12.65
C VAL A 145 8.04 1.21 13.48
N THR A 146 6.71 1.16 13.61
CA THR A 146 5.93 2.13 14.40
C THR A 146 5.60 1.60 15.78
N SER A 147 5.49 0.28 15.94
CA SER A 147 5.32 -0.39 17.22
C SER A 147 5.78 -1.84 17.11
N TRP A 148 6.24 -2.40 18.23
CA TRP A 148 6.59 -3.81 18.30
C TRP A 148 6.41 -4.33 19.74
N SER A 149 6.27 -5.63 19.87
CA SER A 149 6.22 -6.37 21.13
C SER A 149 6.88 -7.74 20.94
N ALA A 150 6.91 -8.54 21.99
CA ALA A 150 7.45 -9.90 21.93
C ALA A 150 6.81 -10.79 20.83
N LYS A 151 5.57 -10.48 20.41
CA LYS A 151 4.76 -11.33 19.52
C LYS A 151 4.23 -10.63 18.27
N LYS A 152 4.46 -9.31 18.11
CA LYS A 152 3.92 -8.55 16.96
C LYS A 152 4.85 -7.42 16.57
N MET A 153 4.87 -7.06 15.30
CA MET A 153 5.56 -5.89 14.80
C MET A 153 4.72 -5.16 13.76
N THR A 154 4.63 -3.85 13.87
CA THR A 154 3.87 -2.99 12.96
C THR A 154 4.80 -2.03 12.24
N PHE A 155 4.61 -1.95 10.92
CA PHE A 155 5.39 -1.15 10.01
C PHE A 155 4.51 -0.09 9.38
N LYS A 156 5.09 1.09 9.16
CA LYS A 156 4.53 2.11 8.28
C LYS A 156 5.43 2.26 7.05
N GLY A 157 4.84 2.04 5.89
CA GLY A 157 5.44 2.28 4.58
C GLY A 157 5.06 3.66 4.07
N THR A 158 5.96 4.27 3.30
CA THR A 158 5.69 5.52 2.57
C THR A 158 6.48 5.52 1.27
N CYS A 159 5.85 5.92 0.17
CA CYS A 159 6.53 6.21 -1.09
C CYS A 159 5.88 7.41 -1.79
N LYS A 160 6.45 7.84 -2.91
CA LYS A 160 5.95 8.93 -3.74
C LYS A 160 5.56 8.41 -5.12
N LEU A 161 4.39 8.82 -5.62
CA LEU A 161 3.97 8.60 -7.01
C LEU A 161 4.03 9.93 -7.77
N LYS A 162 4.76 9.97 -8.88
CA LYS A 162 4.84 11.13 -9.78
C LYS A 162 4.01 10.90 -11.03
N ALA A 163 2.92 11.64 -11.17
CA ALA A 163 1.92 11.46 -12.23
C ALA A 163 1.09 12.74 -12.41
N GLY A 164 1.60 13.73 -13.14
CA GLY A 164 0.96 15.06 -13.26
C GLY A 164 1.04 15.93 -11.99
N GLY A 165 1.24 15.30 -10.83
CA GLY A 165 1.63 15.86 -9.55
C GLY A 165 2.50 14.88 -8.76
N THR A 166 2.81 15.20 -7.49
CA THR A 166 3.50 14.26 -6.58
C THR A 166 2.57 13.86 -5.44
N TYR A 167 2.22 12.58 -5.39
CA TYR A 167 1.33 12.03 -4.37
C TYR A 167 2.13 11.26 -3.32
N THR A 168 1.79 11.47 -2.05
CA THR A 168 2.38 10.68 -0.96
C THR A 168 1.50 9.47 -0.70
N MET A 169 2.07 8.28 -0.91
CA MET A 169 1.41 7.02 -0.68
C MET A 169 1.82 6.51 0.71
N THR A 170 0.88 6.01 1.50
CA THR A 170 1.20 5.45 2.83
C THR A 170 0.43 4.17 3.11
N GLY A 171 1.03 3.31 3.93
CA GLY A 171 0.42 2.04 4.32
C GLY A 171 0.92 1.58 5.68
N THR A 172 0.16 0.66 6.28
CA THR A 172 0.53 0.01 7.53
C THR A 172 0.40 -1.50 7.36
N LYS A 173 1.38 -2.25 7.87
CA LYS A 173 1.32 -3.72 7.96
C LYS A 173 1.69 -4.15 9.37
N THR A 174 0.96 -5.11 9.91
CA THR A 174 1.34 -5.79 11.15
C THR A 174 1.63 -7.26 10.84
N ILE A 175 2.71 -7.78 11.42
CA ILE A 175 3.06 -9.19 11.37
C ILE A 175 3.02 -9.78 12.78
N SER A 176 2.71 -11.07 12.86
CA SER A 176 2.88 -11.86 14.08
C SER A 176 4.31 -12.41 14.14
N LEU A 177 4.87 -12.43 15.34
CA LEU A 177 6.14 -13.08 15.66
C LEU A 177 5.82 -14.35 16.45
N PRO A 178 6.63 -15.41 16.30
CA PRO A 178 6.45 -16.70 16.98
C PRO A 178 6.46 -16.56 18.51
#